data_AF-A0AAJ1MC49-F1
#
_entry.id   AF-A0AAJ1MC49-F1
#
_cell.length_a   1.000
_cell.length_b   1.000
_cell.length_c   1.000
_cell.angle_alpha   90.00
_cell.angle_beta   90.00
_cell.angle_gamma   90.00
#
_symmetry.space_group_name_H-M   'P 1'
#
loop_
_entity.id
_entity.type
_entity.pdbx_description
1 polymer ?
#
loop_
_entity_poly.entity_id
_entity_poly.type
_entity_poly.pdbx_seq_one_letter_code
_entity_poly.pdbx_strand_id
1 'polypeptide(L)' 'MDTRYLKSLIAVVDSGSIADAARAEHLTAAAVGQRVQALERELGFALLSRSGHAARPTQACLALLPRA' A
#
# COMPACT_ATOMS: atom_id res chain seq x y z
N MET A 1 1.20 -13.76 -5.88
CA MET A 1 0.58 -12.48 -6.30
C MET A 1 -0.94 -12.55 -6.48
N ASP A 2 -1.69 -12.21 -5.43
CA ASP A 2 -3.12 -11.88 -5.52
C ASP A 2 -3.28 -10.42 -5.94
N THR A 3 -4.05 -10.13 -6.99
CA THR A 3 -4.33 -8.76 -7.50
C THR A 3 -4.92 -7.83 -6.42
N ARG A 4 -5.52 -8.42 -5.38
CA ARG A 4 -6.09 -7.73 -4.22
C ARG A 4 -5.05 -6.97 -3.40
N TYR A 5 -3.81 -7.45 -3.34
CA TYR A 5 -2.73 -6.76 -2.60
C TYR A 5 -2.27 -5.51 -3.33
N LEU A 6 -2.16 -5.60 -4.66
CA LEU A 6 -1.81 -4.47 -5.50
C LEU A 6 -2.92 -3.41 -5.48
N LYS A 7 -4.18 -3.83 -5.50
CA LYS A 7 -5.32 -2.90 -5.36
C LYS A 7 -5.28 -2.12 -4.04
N SER A 8 -5.03 -2.81 -2.92
CA SER A 8 -4.86 -2.16 -1.62
C SER A 8 -3.64 -1.25 -1.57
N LEU A 9 -2.53 -1.59 -2.23
CA LEU A 9 -1.39 -0.68 -2.37
C LEU A 9 -1.79 0.60 -3.12
N ILE A 10 -2.44 0.48 -4.28
CA ILE A 10 -2.87 1.62 -5.10
C ILE A 10 -3.79 2.54 -4.28
N ALA A 11 -4.78 1.97 -3.58
CA ALA A 11 -5.69 2.75 -2.74
C ALA A 11 -4.94 3.54 -1.64
N VAL A 12 -3.89 2.95 -1.05
CA VAL A 12 -3.03 3.64 -0.07
C VAL A 12 -2.23 4.76 -0.71
N VAL A 13 -1.71 4.56 -1.93
CA VAL A 13 -1.00 5.61 -2.65
C VAL A 13 -1.92 6.77 -3.03
N ASP A 14 -3.12 6.47 -3.54
CA ASP A 14 -4.10 7.46 -3.95
C ASP A 14 -4.63 8.28 -2.77
N SER A 15 -4.85 7.62 -1.62
CA SER A 15 -5.33 8.29 -0.41
C SER A 15 -4.22 8.92 0.44
N GLY A 16 -2.96 8.51 0.27
CA GLY A 16 -1.84 8.93 1.10
C GLY A 16 -1.88 8.42 2.56
N SER A 17 -2.81 7.51 2.88
CA SER A 17 -3.02 7.01 4.24
C SER A 17 -3.59 5.60 4.24
N ILE A 18 -3.02 4.71 5.04
CA ILE A 18 -3.54 3.34 5.21
C ILE A 18 -4.95 3.36 5.80
N ALA A 19 -5.25 4.30 6.69
CA ALA A 19 -6.56 4.40 7.32
C ALA A 19 -7.63 4.83 6.31
N ASP A 20 -7.32 5.76 5.42
CA ASP A 20 -8.28 6.25 4.41
C ASP A 20 -8.48 5.24 3.28
N ALA A 21 -7.41 4.57 2.83
CA ALA A 21 -7.53 3.44 1.92
C ALA A 21 -8.40 2.31 2.50
N ALA A 22 -8.21 2.00 3.79
CA ALA A 22 -9.00 0.98 4.47
C ALA A 22 -10.49 1.36 4.51
N ARG A 23 -10.82 2.63 4.78
CA ARG A 23 -12.20 3.13 4.69
C ARG A 23 -12.76 3.00 3.28
N ALA A 24 -11.99 3.40 2.27
CA ALA A 24 -12.40 3.32 0.86
C ALA A 24 -12.63 1.88 0.38
N GLU A 25 -11.85 0.91 0.88
CA GLU A 25 -12.00 -0.51 0.56
C GLU A 25 -12.95 -1.28 1.48
N HIS A 26 -13.55 -0.62 2.48
CA HIS A 26 -14.38 -1.27 3.51
C HIS A 26 -13.61 -2.37 4.27
N LEU A 27 -12.33 -2.11 4.55
CA LEU A 27 -11.42 -3.00 5.26
C LEU A 27 -10.92 -2.33 6.53
N THR A 28 -10.25 -3.11 7.38
CA THR A 28 -9.53 -2.57 8.53
C THR A 28 -8.14 -2.10 8.11
N ALA A 29 -7.60 -1.07 8.77
CA ALA A 29 -6.24 -0.60 8.54
C ALA A 29 -5.20 -1.73 8.74
N ALA A 30 -5.47 -2.66 9.65
CA ALA A 30 -4.65 -3.86 9.85
C ALA A 30 -4.67 -4.80 8.63
N ALA A 31 -5.84 -5.03 8.02
CA ALA A 31 -5.94 -5.87 6.82
C ALA A 31 -5.18 -5.25 5.63
N VAL A 32 -5.35 -3.95 5.40
CA VAL A 32 -4.60 -3.23 4.35
C VAL A 32 -3.10 -3.27 4.63
N GLY A 33 -2.68 -3.01 5.87
CA GLY A 33 -1.28 -3.09 6.28
C GLY A 33 -0.68 -4.48 6.08
N GLN A 34 -1.40 -5.55 6.44
CA GLN A 34 -0.95 -6.93 6.22
C GLN A 34 -0.80 -7.27 4.74
N ARG A 35 -1.72 -6.80 3.88
CA ARG A 35 -1.64 -6.98 2.44
C ARG A 35 -0.42 -6.30 1.84
N VAL A 36 -0.16 -5.05 2.23
CA VAL A 36 1.03 -4.33 1.77
C VAL A 36 2.30 -5.00 2.29
N GLN A 37 2.33 -5.40 3.55
CA GLN A 37 3.50 -6.06 4.14
C GLN A 37 3.75 -7.46 3.55
N ALA A 38 2.71 -8.16 3.10
CA ALA A 38 2.87 -9.40 2.33
C ALA A 38 3.51 -9.10 0.96
N LEU A 39 3.06 -8.04 0.29
CA LEU A 39 3.60 -7.62 -0.99
C LEU A 39 5.07 -7.16 -0.89
N GLU A 40 5.41 -6.39 0.15
CA GLU A 40 6.79 -5.97 0.44
C GLU A 40 7.70 -7.17 0.70
N ARG A 41 7.21 -8.20 1.39
CA ARG A 41 7.95 -9.44 1.61
C ARG A 41 8.14 -10.25 0.33
N GLU A 42 7.13 -10.31 -0.53
CA GLU A 42 7.20 -11.03 -1.80
C GLU A 42 8.13 -10.32 -2.80
N LEU A 43 8.19 -8.99 -2.77
CA LEU A 43 9.07 -8.16 -3.61
C LEU A 43 10.48 -7.98 -3.03
N GLY A 44 10.66 -8.14 -1.71
CA GLY A 44 11.94 -7.99 -1.03
C GLY A 44 12.34 -6.54 -0.74
N PHE A 45 11.43 -5.57 -0.90
CA PHE A 45 11.67 -4.15 -0.61
C PHE A 45 10.42 -3.45 -0.07
N ALA A 46 10.63 -2.37 0.69
CA ALA A 46 9.56 -1.56 1.24
C ALA A 46 8.90 -0.70 0.16
N LEU A 47 7.58 -0.82 0.05
CA LEU A 47 6.73 -0.07 -0.86
C LEU A 47 6.15 1.18 -0.17
N LEU A 48 5.94 1.11 1.14
CA LEU A 48 5.49 2.24 1.95
C LEU A 48 6.55 2.61 2.99
N SER A 49 6.81 3.90 3.10
CA SER A 49 7.57 4.47 4.20
C SER A 49 6.62 4.80 5.36
N ARG A 50 6.96 4.32 6.55
CA ARG A 50 6.26 4.68 7.79
C ARG A 50 6.74 6.04 8.28
N SER A 51 6.14 7.11 7.79
CA SER A 51 6.25 8.45 8.38
C SER A 51 5.17 8.66 9.44
N GLY A 52 5.30 7.97 10.58
CA GLY A 52 4.37 8.09 11.70
C GLY A 52 2.94 7.69 11.34
N HIS A 53 2.01 8.66 11.36
CA HIS A 53 0.58 8.48 11.04
C HIS A 53 0.27 8.50 9.53
N ALA A 54 1.24 8.88 8.68
CA ALA A 54 1.05 8.98 7.24
C ALA A 54 1.77 7.84 6.51
N ALA A 55 1.10 7.25 5.53
CA ALA A 55 1.68 6.23 4.67
C ALA A 55 2.19 6.90 3.40
N ARG A 56 3.51 7.05 3.27
CA ARG A 56 4.10 7.64 2.07
C ARG A 56 4.60 6.55 1.13
N PRO A 57 4.23 6.56 -0.16
CA PRO A 57 4.81 5.65 -1.13
C PRO A 57 6.32 5.88 -1.25
N THR A 58 7.09 4.80 -1.34
CA THR A 58 8.52 4.86 -1.64
C THR A 58 8.74 5.06 -3.15
N GLN A 59 9.96 5.43 -3.53
CA GLN A 59 10.36 5.48 -4.94
C GLN A 59 10.15 4.13 -5.65
N ALA A 60 10.36 3.02 -4.95
CA ALA A 60 10.14 1.68 -5.51
C ALA A 60 8.65 1.42 -5.79
N CYS A 61 7.75 1.88 -4.91
CA CYS A 61 6.31 1.81 -5.15
C CYS A 61 5.89 2.66 -6.35
N LEU A 62 6.39 3.89 -6.45
CA LEU A 62 6.13 4.77 -7.60
C LEU A 62 6.68 4.21 -8.91
N ALA A 63 7.79 3.46 -8.87
CA ALA A 63 8.35 2.79 -10.05
C ALA A 63 7.57 1.53 -10.45
N LEU A 64 6.90 0.88 -9.49
CA LEU A 64 6.07 -0.32 -9.72
C LEU A 64 4.68 0.03 -10.24
N LEU A 65 4.15 1.19 -9.85
CA LEU A 65 2.88 1.67 -10.37
C LEU A 65 3.00 1.96 -11.87
N PRO A 66 2.04 1.49 -12.69
CA PRO A 66 2.05 1.80 -14.12
C PRO A 66 2.04 3.32 -14.25
N ARG A 67 3.13 3.88 -14.79
CA ARG A 67 3.17 5.29 -15.20
C ARG A 67 2.11 5.44 -16.28
N ALA A 68 1.04 6.15 -15.96
CA ALA A 68 0.06 6.61 -16.94
C ALA A 68 0.71 7.64 -17.87
#